data_AF-G9WH42-F1
#
_entry.id   AF-G9WH42-F1
#
_cell.length_a   1.000
_cell.length_b   1.000
_cell.length_c   1.000
_cell.angle_alpha   90.00
_cell.angle_beta   90.00
_cell.angle_gamma   90.00
#
_symmetry.space_group_name_H-M   'P 1'
#
loop_
_entity.id
_entity.type
_entity.pdbx_description
1 polymer ?
#
loop_
_entity_poly.entity_id
_entity_poly.type
_entity_poly.pdbx_seq_one_letter_code
_entity_poly.pdbx_strand_id
1 'polypeptide(L)' 'MKYIAVGIWSVILGNVLGFIVGELSKQAYIPWKISIIFLVIGEAAAILITTISQSADNSKKNTDQ' A
#
# COMPACT_ATOMS: atom_id res chain seq x y z
N MET A 1 -16.44 2.16 -2.80
CA MET A 1 -15.78 2.36 -4.12
C MET A 1 -14.28 2.66 -3.99
N LYS A 2 -13.85 3.71 -3.25
CA LYS A 2 -12.42 4.10 -3.18
C LYS A 2 -11.49 2.99 -2.64
N TYR A 3 -11.89 2.30 -1.56
CA TYR A 3 -11.06 1.23 -0.96
C TYR A 3 -10.99 -0.04 -1.83
N ILE A 4 -12.05 -0.39 -2.57
CA ILE A 4 -12.04 -1.49 -3.54
C ILE A 4 -11.00 -1.23 -4.64
N ALA A 5 -10.96 -0.01 -5.17
CA ALA A 5 -9.99 0.35 -6.20
C ALA A 5 -8.55 0.22 -5.67
N VAL A 6 -8.29 0.67 -4.43
CA VAL A 6 -6.99 0.50 -3.77
C VAL A 6 -6.64 -0.98 -3.60
N GLY A 7 -7.59 -1.81 -3.16
CA GLY A 7 -7.38 -3.26 -3.03
C GLY A 7 -6.99 -3.92 -4.35
N ILE A 8 -7.72 -3.62 -5.43
CA ILE A 8 -7.43 -4.17 -6.78
C ILE A 8 -6.03 -3.74 -7.25
N TRP A 9 -5.71 -2.45 -7.14
CA TRP A 9 -4.40 -1.94 -7.55
C TRP A 9 -3.26 -2.49 -6.69
N SER A 10 -3.49 -2.66 -5.39
CA SER A 10 -2.48 -3.19 -4.47
C SER A 10 -2.14 -4.64 -4.79
N VAL A 11 -3.13 -5.47 -5.14
CA VAL A 11 -2.89 -6.86 -5.55
C VAL A 11 -2.12 -6.92 -6.87
N ILE A 12 -2.50 -6.12 -7.87
CA ILE A 12 -1.83 -6.11 -9.18
C ILE A 12 -0.37 -5.67 -9.02
N LEU A 13 -0.14 -4.52 -8.38
CA LEU A 13 1.21 -3.97 -8.17
C LEU A 13 2.05 -4.85 -7.25
N GLY A 14 1.42 -5.46 -6.24
CA GLY A 14 2.08 -6.37 -5.32
C GLY A 14 2.63 -7.62 -5.98
N ASN A 15 1.88 -8.22 -6.92
CA ASN A 15 2.36 -9.36 -7.69
C ASN A 15 3.50 -8.96 -8.64
N VAL A 16 3.42 -7.80 -9.29
CA VAL A 16 4.52 -7.30 -10.15
C VAL A 16 5.79 -7.08 -9.34
N LEU A 17 5.70 -6.38 -8.21
CA LEU A 17 6.84 -6.16 -7.31
C LEU A 17 7.36 -7.47 -6.70
N GLY A 18 6.46 -8.35 -6.25
CA GLY A 18 6.82 -9.63 -5.67
C GLY A 18 7.53 -10.55 -6.65
N PHE A 19 7.14 -10.51 -7.94
CA PHE A 19 7.82 -11.24 -9.01
C PHE A 19 9.25 -10.71 -9.23
N ILE A 20 9.39 -9.39 -9.39
CA ILE A 20 10.70 -8.74 -9.60
C ILE A 20 11.64 -8.99 -8.41
N VAL A 21 11.14 -8.82 -7.18
CA VAL A 21 11.93 -9.05 -5.96
C VAL A 21 12.26 -10.52 -5.78
N GLY A 22 11.34 -11.44 -6.12
CA GLY A 22 11.59 -12.88 -6.07
C GLY A 22 12.73 -13.30 -7.00
N GLU A 23 12.71 -12.81 -8.23
CA GLU A 23 13.79 -13.02 -9.22
C GLU A 23 15.14 -12.45 -8.73
N LEU A 24 15.13 -11.20 -8.24
CA LEU A 24 16.35 -10.54 -7.71
C LEU A 24 16.92 -11.25 -6.47
N SER A 25 16.05 -11.81 -5.62
CA SER A 25 16.45 -12.43 -4.36
C SER A 25 16.70 -13.94 -4.47
N LYS A 26 16.55 -14.52 -5.68
CA LYS A 26 16.55 -15.98 -5.91
C LYS A 26 15.57 -16.74 -4.99
N GLN A 27 14.49 -16.08 -4.58
CA GLN A 27 13.52 -16.64 -3.66
C GLN A 27 12.30 -17.15 -4.44
N ALA A 28 11.74 -18.29 -4.02
CA ALA A 28 10.56 -18.85 -4.65
C ALA A 28 9.37 -17.87 -4.60
N TYR A 29 8.98 -17.37 -5.77
CA TYR A 29 7.83 -16.49 -5.93
C TYR A 29 6.54 -17.31 -5.87
N ILE A 30 5.68 -17.01 -4.88
CA ILE A 30 4.38 -17.66 -4.69
C ILE A 30 3.29 -16.59 -4.81
N PRO A 31 2.58 -16.49 -5.95
CA PRO A 31 1.67 -15.38 -6.27
C PRO A 31 0.55 -15.18 -5.23
N TRP A 32 -0.04 -16.27 -4.74
CA TRP A 32 -1.12 -16.23 -3.76
C TRP A 32 -0.69 -15.64 -2.42
N LYS A 33 0.53 -15.97 -1.94
CA LYS A 33 1.06 -15.42 -0.69
C LYS A 33 1.29 -13.92 -0.81
N ILE A 34 1.89 -13.49 -1.93
CA ILE A 34 2.18 -12.08 -2.19
C ILE A 34 0.88 -11.27 -2.30
N SER A 35 -0.14 -11.82 -2.96
CA SER A 35 -1.45 -11.18 -3.11
C SER A 35 -2.10 -10.86 -1.77
N ILE A 36 -2.10 -11.82 -0.83
CA ILE A 36 -2.69 -11.63 0.51
C ILE A 36 -1.92 -10.58 1.30
N ILE A 37 -0.58 -10.66 1.28
CA ILE A 37 0.29 -9.73 2.00
C ILE A 37 0.09 -8.30 1.48
N PHE A 38 0.13 -8.11 0.17
CA PHE A 38 -0.02 -6.78 -0.43
C PHE A 38 -1.42 -6.22 -0.26
N LEU A 39 -2.48 -7.05 -0.30
CA LEU A 39 -3.83 -6.59 0.00
C LEU A 39 -3.90 -5.94 1.39
N VAL A 40 -3.38 -6.62 2.43
CA VAL A 40 -3.38 -6.12 3.81
C VAL A 40 -2.52 -4.87 3.94
N ILE A 41 -1.33 -4.86 3.34
CA ILE A 41 -0.43 -3.69 3.38
C ILE A 41 -1.04 -2.49 2.65
N GLY A 42 -1.70 -2.72 1.51
CA GLY A 42 -2.34 -1.67 0.73
C GLY A 42 -3.46 -0.96 1.48
N GLU A 43 -4.28 -1.72 2.21
CA GLU A 43 -5.32 -1.16 3.06
C GLU A 43 -4.74 -0.42 4.27
N ALA A 44 -3.76 -1.00 4.95
CA ALA A 44 -3.07 -0.37 6.07
C ALA A 44 -2.40 0.94 5.66
N ALA A 45 -1.70 0.96 4.51
CA ALA A 45 -1.07 2.15 3.95
C ALA A 45 -2.10 3.22 3.62
N ALA A 46 -3.23 2.87 3.02
CA ALA A 46 -4.28 3.84 2.69
C ALA A 46 -4.83 4.52 3.96
N ILE A 47 -5.06 3.77 5.04
CA ILE A 47 -5.54 4.33 6.31
C ILE A 47 -4.48 5.24 6.92
N LEU A 48 -3.26 4.75 7.06
CA LEU A 48 -2.15 5.49 7.67
C LEU A 48 -1.86 6.80 6.91
N ILE A 49 -1.80 6.75 5.58
CA ILE A 49 -1.56 7.94 4.74
C ILE A 49 -2.67 8.96 4.96
N THR A 50 -3.93 8.52 5.02
CA THR A 50 -5.06 9.43 5.23
C THR A 50 -4.97 10.13 6.59
N THR A 51 -4.65 9.39 7.64
CA THR A 51 -4.47 9.93 8.99
C THR A 51 -3.28 10.89 9.06
N ILE A 52 -2.13 10.54 8.47
CA ILE A 52 -0.94 11.38 8.44
C ILE A 52 -1.21 12.66 7.63
N SER A 53 -1.84 12.56 6.46
CA SER A 53 -2.21 13.73 5.65
C SER A 53 -3.13 14.67 6.41
N GLN A 54 -4.15 14.16 7.12
CA GLN A 54 -5.02 15.00 7.96
C GLN A 54 -4.25 15.66 9.11
N SER A 55 -3.32 14.95 9.75
CA SER A 55 -2.49 15.53 10.81
C SER A 55 -1.59 16.65 10.29
N ALA A 56 -0.99 16.46 9.11
CA ALA A 56 -0.11 17.46 8.49
C ALA A 56 -0.89 18.72 8.06
N ASP A 57 -2.08 18.54 7.49
CA ASP A 57 -2.91 19.66 7.03
C ASP A 57 -3.43 20.51 8.20
N ASN A 58 -3.84 19.86 9.30
CA ASN A 58 -4.22 20.55 10.53
C ASN A 58 -3.04 21.26 11.21
N SER A 59 -1.84 20.68 11.15
CA SER A 59 -0.61 21.33 11.67
C SER A 59 -0.28 22.62 10.92
N LYS A 60 -0.49 22.63 9.59
CA LYS A 60 -0.25 23.80 8.75
C LYS A 60 -1.23 24.93 9.08
N LYS A 61 -2.53 24.60 9.20
CA LYS A 61 -3.59 25.55 9.54
C LYS A 61 -3.42 26.21 10.92
N ASN A 62 -2.82 25.52 11.89
CA ASN A 62 -2.54 26.06 13.23
C ASN A 62 -1.29 26.97 13.29
N THR A 63 -0.43 26.93 12.27
CA THR A 63 0.81 27.73 12.21
C THR A 63 0.61 29.04 11.43
N ASP A 64 -0.40 29.10 10.55
CA ASP A 64 -0.80 30.28 9.78
C ASP A 64 -1.89 31.14 10.48
N GLN A 65 -2.23 30.83 11.74
CA GLN A 65 -3.10 31.64 12.63
C GLN A 65 -2.25 32.39 13.64
#